data_AF-A0A933V9K0-F1
#
_entry.id   AF-A0A933V9K0-F1
#
_cell.length_a   1.000
_cell.length_b   1.000
_cell.length_c   1.000
_cell.angle_alpha   90.00
_cell.angle_beta   90.00
_cell.angle_gamma   90.00
#
_symmetry.space_group_name_H-M   'P 1'
#
loop_
_entity.id
_entity.type
_entity.pdbx_description
1 polymer ?
#
loop_
_entity_poly.entity_id
_entity_poly.type
_entity_poly.pdbx_seq_one_letter_code
_entity_poly.pdbx_strand_id
1 'polypeptide(L)'
;MGIMDWFRHLAGDAPDHAAPAPAEEHSVEVGGLNFKSAVDAHMRWKTRLETYINGTNSEELVVDVVCRDDQCPLGKWIYTRGVSDFGYSETFFDMKAHHAHFHRCAGDVLRTAQAGDKVMALQLLHQGDYVRASERVKTLLAKLFVLVADGKTAIDAHMKWKERLHDHIAGRGSEPLDEHSITRDDLCALGQWIKGEGAKAFGGTPAFEHLCSVHTRFHAAAGHVVALNAIGHQAEALHMLEEGAYAQASDEVTVALVELFAKRG
;
A
#
# COMPACT_ATOMS: atom_id res chain seq x y z
N MET A 1 5.13 -20.54 -7.35
CA MET A 1 4.74 -19.45 -8.26
C MET A 1 5.18 -18.11 -7.71
N GLY A 2 5.76 -17.26 -8.55
CA GLY A 2 6.24 -15.94 -8.13
C GLY A 2 5.09 -14.97 -7.88
N ILE A 3 5.31 -13.93 -7.07
CA ILE A 3 4.28 -12.93 -6.73
C ILE A 3 3.68 -12.23 -7.96
N MET A 4 4.46 -12.14 -9.06
CA MET A 4 4.04 -11.60 -10.34
C MET A 4 3.01 -12.48 -11.06
N ASP A 5 3.10 -13.80 -10.93
CA ASP A 5 2.11 -14.73 -11.50
C ASP A 5 0.77 -14.65 -10.76
N TRP A 6 0.83 -14.39 -9.46
CA TRP A 6 -0.33 -14.17 -8.61
C TRP A 6 -1.08 -12.86 -8.95
N PHE A 7 -0.36 -11.75 -9.22
CA PHE A 7 -0.97 -10.51 -9.70
C PHE A 7 -1.66 -10.65 -11.07
N ARG A 8 -1.09 -11.46 -11.98
CA ARG A 8 -1.70 -11.76 -13.28
C ARG A 8 -3.04 -12.48 -13.14
N HIS A 9 -3.14 -13.39 -12.17
CA HIS A 9 -4.38 -14.10 -11.87
C HIS A 9 -5.47 -13.19 -11.27
N LEU A 10 -5.08 -12.16 -10.49
CA LEU A 10 -5.99 -11.13 -9.99
C LEU A 10 -6.55 -10.21 -11.09
N ALA A 11 -5.85 -10.06 -12.21
CA ALA A 11 -6.21 -9.17 -13.32
C ALA A 11 -7.12 -9.80 -14.39
N GLY A 12 -7.40 -11.11 -14.31
CA GLY A 12 -8.49 -11.74 -15.09
C GLY A 12 -8.12 -12.48 -16.38
N ASP A 13 -6.85 -12.79 -16.66
CA ASP A 13 -6.45 -13.58 -17.85
C ASP A 13 -6.34 -15.10 -17.55
N ALA A 14 -7.50 -15.79 -17.63
CA ALA A 14 -7.86 -17.19 -17.98
C ALA A 14 -7.02 -18.44 -17.55
N PRO A 15 -7.54 -19.69 -17.70
CA PRO A 15 -8.89 -20.22 -17.45
C PRO A 15 -8.92 -21.22 -16.25
N ASP A 16 -10.14 -21.60 -15.87
CA ASP A 16 -10.50 -22.51 -14.78
C ASP A 16 -9.94 -23.93 -14.98
N HIS A 17 -8.94 -24.33 -14.17
CA HIS A 17 -8.53 -25.73 -14.02
C HIS A 17 -8.18 -26.05 -12.56
N ALA A 18 -8.82 -27.08 -12.04
CA ALA A 18 -8.64 -27.60 -10.69
C ALA A 18 -7.37 -28.46 -10.52
N ALA A 19 -6.83 -28.44 -9.29
CA ALA A 19 -5.89 -29.35 -8.59
C ALA A 19 -4.46 -28.80 -8.35
N PRO A 20 -3.69 -29.33 -7.36
CA PRO A 20 -4.02 -29.86 -6.03
C PRO A 20 -3.34 -29.04 -4.88
N ALA A 21 -3.50 -29.48 -3.62
CA ALA A 21 -3.09 -28.76 -2.39
C ALA A 21 -1.59 -28.35 -2.35
N PRO A 22 -1.23 -27.19 -1.75
CA PRO A 22 0.08 -26.58 -1.99
C PRO A 22 1.17 -27.15 -1.07
N ALA A 23 2.33 -27.41 -1.69
CA ALA A 23 3.61 -27.49 -1.02
C ALA A 23 3.99 -26.10 -0.48
N GLU A 24 4.70 -26.08 0.65
CA GLU A 24 5.14 -24.90 1.38
C GLU A 24 5.88 -23.90 0.47
N GLU A 25 5.22 -22.79 0.11
CA GLU A 25 5.80 -21.70 -0.68
C GLU A 25 6.31 -20.59 0.26
N HIS A 26 7.57 -20.19 0.07
CA HIS A 26 8.16 -19.01 0.71
C HIS A 26 7.29 -17.76 0.47
N SER A 27 6.50 -17.40 1.47
CA SER A 27 5.65 -16.23 1.45
C SER A 27 6.41 -14.98 1.83
N VAL A 28 6.21 -13.90 1.09
CA VAL A 28 6.74 -12.58 1.44
C VAL A 28 5.99 -12.06 2.67
N GLU A 29 6.57 -12.26 3.85
CA GLU A 29 6.11 -11.63 5.09
C GLU A 29 6.63 -10.19 5.15
N VAL A 30 5.71 -9.22 5.14
CA VAL A 30 6.08 -7.81 5.31
C VAL A 30 5.35 -7.26 6.53
N GLY A 31 6.09 -6.75 7.51
CA GLY A 31 5.49 -6.29 8.77
C GLY A 31 4.74 -7.39 9.54
N GLY A 32 5.11 -8.66 9.36
CA GLY A 32 4.45 -9.81 10.01
C GLY A 32 3.10 -10.20 9.42
N LEU A 33 2.71 -9.64 8.27
CA LEU A 33 1.56 -10.09 7.48
C LEU A 33 2.04 -10.72 6.18
N ASN A 34 1.51 -11.91 5.88
CA ASN A 34 1.56 -12.48 4.54
C ASN A 34 0.40 -11.91 3.72
N PHE A 35 0.66 -10.85 2.97
CA PHE A 35 -0.36 -10.12 2.19
C PHE A 35 -1.05 -10.99 1.13
N LYS A 36 -0.31 -11.89 0.49
CA LYS A 36 -0.85 -12.88 -0.46
C LYS A 36 -1.94 -13.72 0.23
N SER A 37 -1.60 -14.28 1.40
CA SER A 37 -2.55 -15.09 2.17
C SER A 37 -3.77 -14.30 2.65
N ALA A 38 -3.61 -13.02 2.98
CA ALA A 38 -4.70 -12.15 3.40
C ALA A 38 -5.69 -11.88 2.26
N VAL A 39 -5.19 -11.57 1.06
CA VAL A 39 -6.02 -11.37 -0.14
C VAL A 39 -6.69 -12.68 -0.56
N ASP A 40 -5.95 -13.80 -0.57
CA ASP A 40 -6.50 -15.12 -0.91
C ASP A 40 -7.60 -15.56 0.07
N ALA A 41 -7.48 -15.23 1.36
CA ALA A 41 -8.51 -15.50 2.36
C ALA A 41 -9.80 -14.69 2.10
N HIS A 42 -9.66 -13.44 1.66
CA HIS A 42 -10.80 -12.57 1.33
C HIS A 42 -11.49 -12.97 0.03
N MET A 43 -10.72 -13.43 -0.97
CA MET A 43 -11.30 -14.00 -2.18
C MET A 43 -12.12 -15.26 -1.91
N ARG A 44 -11.64 -16.12 -1.00
CA ARG A 44 -12.32 -17.36 -0.61
C ARG A 44 -13.65 -17.14 0.11
N TRP A 45 -13.86 -15.98 0.74
CA TRP A 45 -15.12 -15.70 1.44
C TRP A 45 -16.35 -15.70 0.53
N LYS A 46 -16.23 -15.22 -0.72
CA LYS A 46 -17.35 -15.24 -1.67
C LYS A 46 -17.82 -16.67 -1.94
N THR A 47 -16.90 -17.54 -2.35
CA THR A 47 -17.18 -18.96 -2.61
C THR A 47 -17.69 -19.67 -1.35
N ARG A 48 -17.14 -19.35 -0.18
CA ARG A 48 -17.56 -19.93 1.10
C ARG A 48 -19.00 -19.57 1.46
N LEU A 49 -19.40 -18.30 1.28
CA LEU A 49 -20.78 -17.87 1.49
C LEU A 49 -21.73 -18.45 0.43
N GLU A 50 -21.31 -18.50 -0.83
CA GLU A 50 -22.10 -19.06 -1.93
C GLU A 50 -22.39 -20.56 -1.73
N THR A 51 -21.37 -21.34 -1.37
CA THR A 51 -21.53 -22.77 -1.06
C THR A 51 -22.36 -23.01 0.20
N TYR A 52 -22.26 -22.13 1.21
CA TYR A 52 -23.14 -22.16 2.37
C TYR A 52 -24.61 -21.92 1.97
N ILE A 53 -24.90 -20.87 1.18
CA ILE A 53 -26.26 -20.55 0.71
C ILE A 53 -26.85 -21.71 -0.11
N ASN A 54 -26.03 -22.29 -0.99
CA ASN A 54 -26.42 -23.41 -1.84
C ASN A 54 -26.56 -24.74 -1.08
N GLY A 55 -26.10 -24.81 0.18
CA GLY A 55 -26.14 -26.02 1.00
C GLY A 55 -25.14 -27.09 0.56
N THR A 56 -24.12 -26.72 -0.23
CA THR A 56 -23.04 -27.61 -0.67
C THR A 56 -21.86 -27.63 0.30
N ASN A 57 -21.92 -26.79 1.34
CA ASN A 57 -20.98 -26.75 2.45
C ASN A 57 -21.73 -27.02 3.77
N SER A 58 -21.15 -27.83 4.65
CA SER A 58 -21.68 -28.17 5.99
C SER A 58 -21.02 -27.38 7.12
N GLU A 59 -20.22 -26.39 6.77
CA GLU A 59 -19.55 -25.52 7.72
C GLU A 59 -20.53 -24.73 8.59
N GLU A 60 -20.27 -24.75 9.90
CA GLU A 60 -21.03 -23.97 10.87
C GLU A 60 -20.49 -22.53 10.94
N LEU A 61 -21.08 -21.65 10.13
CA LEU A 61 -20.79 -20.22 10.16
C LEU A 61 -21.69 -19.52 11.19
N VAL A 62 -21.07 -18.82 12.14
CA VAL A 62 -21.76 -18.03 13.17
C VAL A 62 -21.74 -16.55 12.79
N VAL A 63 -22.92 -15.93 12.66
CA VAL A 63 -23.07 -14.52 12.24
C VAL A 63 -22.24 -13.58 13.11
N ASP A 64 -22.27 -13.77 14.45
CA ASP A 64 -21.57 -12.92 15.40
C ASP A 64 -20.03 -13.03 15.32
N VAL A 65 -19.53 -14.07 14.67
CA VAL A 65 -18.10 -14.24 14.39
C VAL A 65 -17.77 -13.67 13.02
N VAL A 66 -18.60 -13.94 12.01
CA VAL A 66 -18.38 -13.49 10.62
C VAL A 66 -18.48 -11.97 10.49
N CYS A 67 -19.36 -11.32 11.26
CA CYS A 67 -19.55 -9.87 11.22
C CYS A 67 -18.40 -9.07 11.87
N ARG A 68 -17.53 -9.75 12.62
CA ARG A 68 -16.41 -9.15 13.32
C ARG A 68 -15.16 -9.13 12.45
N ASP A 69 -14.57 -7.95 12.37
CA ASP A 69 -13.37 -7.69 11.58
C ASP A 69 -12.06 -7.90 12.35
N ASP A 70 -12.13 -8.41 13.58
CA ASP A 70 -10.97 -8.73 14.41
C ASP A 70 -10.71 -10.25 14.53
N GLN A 71 -11.56 -11.08 13.91
CA GLN A 71 -11.48 -12.55 14.05
C GLN A 71 -10.65 -13.22 12.96
N CYS A 72 -10.54 -12.62 11.77
CA CYS A 72 -9.75 -13.17 10.67
C CYS A 72 -8.24 -12.85 10.82
N PRO A 73 -7.34 -13.56 10.10
CA PRO A 73 -5.89 -13.29 10.18
C PRO A 73 -5.51 -11.83 9.90
N LEU A 74 -6.15 -11.19 8.91
CA LEU A 74 -5.95 -9.77 8.60
C LEU A 74 -6.43 -8.88 9.75
N GLY A 75 -7.62 -9.15 10.29
CA GLY A 75 -8.19 -8.45 11.44
C GLY A 75 -7.28 -8.50 12.66
N LYS A 76 -6.83 -9.70 13.04
CA LYS A 76 -5.87 -9.90 14.13
C LYS A 76 -4.60 -9.09 13.91
N TRP A 77 -4.08 -9.06 12.69
CA TRP A 77 -2.93 -8.22 12.36
C TRP A 77 -3.23 -6.72 12.47
N ILE A 78 -4.35 -6.23 11.93
CA ILE A 78 -4.80 -4.83 12.00
C ILE A 78 -4.80 -4.33 13.44
N TYR A 79 -5.41 -5.10 14.35
CA TYR A 79 -5.63 -4.69 15.75
C TYR A 79 -4.46 -4.99 16.69
N THR A 80 -3.40 -5.65 16.21
CA THR A 80 -2.18 -5.91 17.00
C THR A 80 -1.02 -5.08 16.47
N ARG A 81 -0.35 -5.55 15.41
CA ARG A 81 0.86 -4.95 14.87
C ARG A 81 0.57 -3.89 13.81
N GLY A 82 -0.47 -4.08 13.00
CA GLY A 82 -0.82 -3.21 11.88
C GLY A 82 -1.00 -1.75 12.30
N VAL A 83 -1.76 -1.50 13.37
CA VAL A 83 -1.98 -0.12 13.86
C VAL A 83 -0.68 0.53 14.37
N SER A 84 0.22 -0.24 14.98
CA SER A 84 1.50 0.27 15.47
C SER A 84 2.47 0.57 14.32
N ASP A 85 2.53 -0.30 13.31
CA ASP A 85 3.49 -0.22 12.20
C ASP A 85 3.02 0.67 11.04
N PHE A 86 1.71 0.94 10.95
CA PHE A 86 1.06 1.64 9.83
C PHE A 86 -0.02 2.65 10.26
N GLY A 87 -0.17 2.93 11.57
CA GLY A 87 -1.17 3.88 12.08
C GLY A 87 -0.95 5.34 11.70
N TYR A 88 0.04 5.64 10.86
CA TYR A 88 0.26 6.93 10.23
C TYR A 88 -0.19 6.94 8.75
N SER A 89 -0.51 5.78 8.16
CA SER A 89 -0.87 5.66 6.75
C SER A 89 -2.38 5.81 6.55
N GLU A 90 -2.78 6.78 5.75
CA GLU A 90 -4.19 6.94 5.32
C GLU A 90 -4.70 5.69 4.60
N THR A 91 -3.86 5.07 3.75
CA THR A 91 -4.18 3.81 3.06
C THR A 91 -4.47 2.67 4.05
N PHE A 92 -3.75 2.62 5.18
CA PHE A 92 -4.03 1.64 6.24
C PHE A 92 -5.36 1.89 6.95
N PHE A 93 -5.68 3.15 7.28
CA PHE A 93 -6.97 3.50 7.89
C PHE A 93 -8.16 3.23 6.97
N ASP A 94 -8.04 3.58 5.70
CA ASP A 94 -9.01 3.25 4.65
C ASP A 94 -9.22 1.73 4.55
N MET A 95 -8.11 0.98 4.55
CA MET A 95 -8.15 -0.49 4.49
C MET A 95 -8.88 -1.06 5.70
N LYS A 96 -8.54 -0.61 6.92
CA LYS A 96 -9.21 -1.01 8.15
C LYS A 96 -10.71 -0.72 8.13
N ALA A 97 -11.11 0.48 7.71
CA ALA A 97 -12.52 0.88 7.66
C ALA A 97 -13.33 0.01 6.69
N HIS A 98 -12.78 -0.24 5.50
CA HIS A 98 -13.44 -1.07 4.49
C HIS A 98 -13.40 -2.57 4.81
N HIS A 99 -12.38 -3.04 5.53
CA HIS A 99 -12.34 -4.38 6.09
C HIS A 99 -13.48 -4.60 7.11
N ALA A 100 -13.70 -3.63 8.00
CA ALA A 100 -14.81 -3.65 8.93
C ALA A 100 -16.17 -3.66 8.21
N HIS A 101 -16.30 -2.86 7.14
CA HIS A 101 -17.50 -2.84 6.32
C HIS A 101 -17.75 -4.17 5.61
N PHE A 102 -16.70 -4.77 5.01
CA PHE A 102 -16.77 -6.08 4.36
C PHE A 102 -17.32 -7.15 5.30
N HIS A 103 -16.79 -7.23 6.53
CA HIS A 103 -17.24 -8.20 7.51
C HIS A 103 -18.71 -7.99 7.93
N ARG A 104 -19.15 -6.74 8.12
CA ARG A 104 -20.58 -6.44 8.36
C ARG A 104 -21.47 -6.95 7.22
N CYS A 105 -21.11 -6.65 5.97
CA CYS A 105 -21.86 -7.14 4.80
C CYS A 105 -21.87 -8.67 4.73
N ALA A 106 -20.75 -9.33 5.03
CA ALA A 106 -20.68 -10.80 5.07
C ALA A 106 -21.62 -11.39 6.15
N GLY A 107 -21.69 -10.73 7.31
CA GLY A 107 -22.64 -11.07 8.37
C GLY A 107 -24.09 -10.92 7.94
N ASP A 108 -24.42 -9.87 7.17
CA ASP A 108 -25.78 -9.64 6.64
C ASP A 108 -26.18 -10.69 5.60
N VAL A 109 -25.27 -11.05 4.70
CA VAL A 109 -25.46 -12.16 3.73
C VAL A 109 -25.76 -13.46 4.49
N LEU A 110 -24.93 -13.79 5.48
CA LEU A 110 -25.09 -15.02 6.26
C LEU A 110 -26.39 -15.05 7.07
N ARG A 111 -26.74 -13.94 7.74
CA ARG A 111 -27.98 -13.83 8.50
C ARG A 111 -29.21 -14.01 7.61
N THR A 112 -29.18 -13.44 6.40
CA THR A 112 -30.24 -13.59 5.40
C THR A 112 -30.36 -15.03 4.93
N ALA A 113 -29.23 -15.71 4.70
CA ALA A 113 -29.21 -17.11 4.33
C ALA A 113 -29.77 -18.01 5.45
N GLN A 114 -29.40 -17.75 6.71
CA GLN A 114 -29.89 -18.49 7.88
C GLN A 114 -31.38 -18.27 8.17
N ALA A 115 -31.91 -17.11 7.78
CA ALA A 115 -33.36 -16.86 7.80
C ALA A 115 -34.13 -17.60 6.69
N GLY A 116 -33.42 -18.29 5.78
CA GLY A 116 -34.01 -19.07 4.68
C GLY A 116 -34.18 -18.31 3.36
N ASP A 117 -33.86 -17.02 3.31
CA ASP A 117 -33.99 -16.21 2.09
C ASP A 117 -32.73 -16.30 1.22
N LYS A 118 -32.62 -17.41 0.49
CA LYS A 118 -31.46 -17.68 -0.38
C LYS A 118 -31.33 -16.68 -1.52
N VAL A 119 -32.45 -16.19 -2.06
CA VAL A 119 -32.46 -15.29 -3.22
C VAL A 119 -31.87 -13.95 -2.81
N MET A 120 -32.32 -13.37 -1.70
CA MET A 120 -31.79 -12.12 -1.19
C MET A 120 -30.32 -12.27 -0.75
N ALA A 121 -29.96 -13.39 -0.10
CA ALA A 121 -28.58 -13.64 0.29
C ALA A 121 -27.62 -13.67 -0.91
N LEU A 122 -27.99 -14.33 -2.02
CA LEU A 122 -27.21 -14.32 -3.25
C LEU A 122 -27.15 -12.92 -3.88
N GLN A 123 -28.25 -12.15 -3.83
CA GLN A 123 -28.26 -10.79 -4.34
C GLN A 123 -27.29 -9.89 -3.55
N LEU A 124 -27.32 -9.95 -2.22
CA LEU A 124 -26.38 -9.23 -1.34
C LEU A 124 -24.93 -9.66 -1.56
N LEU A 125 -24.69 -10.93 -1.87
CA LEU A 125 -23.34 -11.47 -2.12
C LEU A 125 -22.78 -11.03 -3.48
N HIS A 126 -23.63 -10.93 -4.50
CA HIS A 126 -23.21 -10.69 -5.88
C HIS A 126 -23.29 -9.24 -6.31
N GLN A 127 -23.92 -8.37 -5.52
CA GLN A 127 -24.17 -6.98 -5.88
C GLN A 127 -24.05 -6.06 -4.66
N GLY A 128 -24.04 -4.74 -4.90
CA GLY A 128 -24.12 -3.75 -3.83
C GLY A 128 -22.88 -3.70 -2.93
N ASP A 129 -23.11 -3.61 -1.63
CA ASP A 129 -22.10 -3.19 -0.66
C ASP A 129 -21.04 -4.24 -0.36
N TYR A 130 -21.40 -5.54 -0.36
CA TYR A 130 -20.43 -6.61 -0.19
C TYR A 130 -19.37 -6.59 -1.29
N VAL A 131 -19.79 -6.49 -2.55
CA VAL A 131 -18.88 -6.47 -3.71
C VAL A 131 -17.98 -5.25 -3.65
N ARG A 132 -18.56 -4.05 -3.41
CA ARG A 132 -17.79 -2.80 -3.29
C ARG A 132 -16.75 -2.87 -2.17
N ALA A 133 -17.14 -3.38 -1.00
CA ALA A 133 -16.23 -3.52 0.14
C ALA A 133 -15.12 -4.56 -0.14
N SER A 134 -15.48 -5.70 -0.73
CA SER A 134 -14.53 -6.77 -1.07
C SER A 134 -13.48 -6.31 -2.07
N GLU A 135 -13.89 -5.68 -3.19
CA GLU A 135 -12.96 -5.12 -4.17
C GLU A 135 -12.05 -4.06 -3.55
N ARG A 136 -12.62 -3.17 -2.74
CA ARG A 136 -11.87 -2.09 -2.10
C ARG A 136 -10.83 -2.61 -1.11
N VAL A 137 -11.14 -3.63 -0.31
CA VAL A 137 -10.17 -4.29 0.59
C VAL A 137 -9.02 -4.88 -0.21
N LYS A 138 -9.30 -5.57 -1.33
CA LYS A 138 -8.25 -6.15 -2.20
C LYS A 138 -7.35 -5.10 -2.80
N THR A 139 -7.93 -4.04 -3.37
CA THR A 139 -7.14 -2.92 -3.92
C THR A 139 -6.29 -2.25 -2.85
N LEU A 140 -6.84 -2.02 -1.65
CA LEU A 140 -6.10 -1.36 -0.58
C LEU A 140 -5.03 -2.27 0.04
N LEU A 141 -5.25 -3.57 0.12
CA LEU A 141 -4.20 -4.53 0.51
C LEU A 141 -3.10 -4.60 -0.53
N ALA A 142 -3.42 -4.57 -1.82
CA ALA A 142 -2.43 -4.50 -2.89
C ALA A 142 -1.65 -3.17 -2.86
N LYS A 143 -2.34 -2.04 -2.67
CA LYS A 143 -1.71 -0.72 -2.49
C LYS A 143 -0.81 -0.69 -1.27
N LEU A 144 -1.30 -1.18 -0.13
CA LEU A 144 -0.52 -1.28 1.09
C LEU A 144 0.67 -2.20 0.86
N PHE A 145 0.51 -3.35 0.21
CA PHE A 145 1.60 -4.24 -0.16
C PHE A 145 2.65 -3.55 -1.03
N VAL A 146 2.27 -2.83 -2.09
CA VAL A 146 3.21 -2.05 -2.92
C VAL A 146 3.92 -0.98 -2.10
N LEU A 147 3.19 -0.29 -1.23
CA LEU A 147 3.78 0.62 -0.27
C LEU A 147 4.78 -0.14 0.60
N VAL A 148 4.47 -1.29 1.21
CA VAL A 148 5.39 -1.98 2.12
C VAL A 148 6.55 -2.71 1.42
N ALA A 149 6.32 -3.26 0.23
CA ALA A 149 7.27 -4.13 -0.48
C ALA A 149 8.25 -3.36 -1.37
N ASP A 150 7.81 -2.25 -2.00
CA ASP A 150 8.63 -1.49 -2.95
C ASP A 150 8.71 0.03 -2.64
N GLY A 151 7.79 0.62 -1.85
CA GLY A 151 7.63 2.09 -1.74
C GLY A 151 7.85 2.75 -0.37
N LYS A 152 7.92 2.00 0.74
CA LYS A 152 7.77 2.52 2.12
C LYS A 152 8.99 3.29 2.60
N THR A 153 10.14 3.11 1.98
CA THR A 153 11.33 3.90 2.33
C THR A 153 11.47 5.15 1.48
N ALA A 154 10.81 5.26 0.32
CA ALA A 154 11.05 6.37 -0.61
C ALA A 154 10.09 7.55 -0.39
N ILE A 155 8.78 7.28 -0.32
CA ILE A 155 7.74 8.32 -0.13
C ILE A 155 7.70 8.78 1.33
N ASP A 156 7.73 7.85 2.30
CA ASP A 156 7.83 8.22 3.73
C ASP A 156 9.16 8.95 4.02
N ALA A 157 10.28 8.61 3.35
CA ALA A 157 11.50 9.39 3.48
C ALA A 157 11.39 10.77 2.84
N HIS A 158 10.72 10.92 1.69
CA HIS A 158 10.46 12.23 1.08
C HIS A 158 9.60 13.14 1.98
N MET A 159 8.53 12.60 2.57
CA MET A 159 7.70 13.36 3.51
C MET A 159 8.46 13.70 4.80
N LYS A 160 9.25 12.76 5.34
CA LYS A 160 10.16 13.02 6.47
C LYS A 160 11.25 14.04 6.12
N TRP A 161 11.69 14.12 4.87
CA TRP A 161 12.64 15.14 4.42
C TRP A 161 12.06 16.54 4.53
N LYS A 162 10.79 16.74 4.16
CA LYS A 162 10.13 18.04 4.29
C LYS A 162 10.06 18.48 5.75
N GLU A 163 9.66 17.58 6.65
CA GLU A 163 9.63 17.81 8.10
C GLU A 163 11.02 18.12 8.68
N ARG A 164 12.04 17.33 8.31
CA ARG A 164 13.44 17.56 8.74
C ARG A 164 13.98 18.92 8.29
N LEU A 165 13.65 19.35 7.06
CA LEU A 165 14.02 20.67 6.55
C LEU A 165 13.27 21.80 7.28
N HIS A 166 11.99 21.61 7.60
CA HIS A 166 11.24 22.55 8.44
C HIS A 166 11.87 22.72 9.82
N ASP A 167 12.20 21.62 10.50
CA ASP A 167 12.80 21.66 11.82
C ASP A 167 14.23 22.24 11.78
N HIS A 168 14.98 21.97 10.70
CA HIS A 168 16.28 22.60 10.47
C HIS A 168 16.16 24.12 10.30
N ILE A 169 15.22 24.60 9.49
CA ILE A 169 14.96 26.05 9.31
C ILE A 169 14.51 26.67 10.64
N ALA A 170 13.62 25.99 11.37
CA ALA A 170 13.09 26.47 12.64
C ALA A 170 14.07 26.38 13.83
N GLY A 171 15.28 25.85 13.61
CA GLY A 171 16.28 25.64 14.67
C GLY A 171 15.86 24.60 15.71
N ARG A 172 14.89 23.73 15.40
CA ARG A 172 14.40 22.63 16.25
C ARG A 172 14.91 21.26 15.84
N GLY A 173 15.71 21.19 14.78
CA GLY A 173 16.30 19.94 14.29
C GLY A 173 17.13 19.25 15.37
N SER A 174 16.92 17.94 15.54
CA SER A 174 17.70 17.11 16.47
C SER A 174 19.12 16.81 15.99
N GLU A 175 19.39 17.03 14.70
CA GLU A 175 20.67 16.78 14.04
C GLU A 175 21.02 17.91 13.06
N PRO A 176 22.29 18.30 12.94
CA PRO A 176 22.73 19.23 11.90
C PRO A 176 22.59 18.58 10.52
N LEU A 177 21.96 19.30 9.60
CA LEU A 177 21.88 18.90 8.20
C LEU A 177 23.12 19.40 7.45
N ASP A 178 23.90 18.47 6.90
CA ASP A 178 25.06 18.78 6.06
C ASP A 178 24.64 18.88 4.59
N GLU A 179 24.88 20.04 3.99
CA GLU A 179 24.55 20.33 2.58
C GLU A 179 25.21 19.32 1.62
N HIS A 180 26.47 18.95 1.89
CA HIS A 180 27.21 18.05 1.02
C HIS A 180 26.61 16.65 1.02
N SER A 181 26.15 16.17 2.17
CA SER A 181 25.47 14.88 2.30
C SER A 181 24.07 14.89 1.70
N ILE A 182 23.35 16.03 1.76
CA ILE A 182 21.97 16.15 1.27
C ILE A 182 21.88 16.23 -0.25
N THR A 183 22.85 16.88 -0.90
CA THR A 183 22.91 16.98 -2.36
C THR A 183 23.26 15.64 -3.04
N ARG A 184 23.77 14.67 -2.28
CA ARG A 184 24.03 13.32 -2.76
C ARG A 184 22.75 12.49 -2.79
N ASP A 185 22.17 12.43 -3.99
CA ASP A 185 20.98 11.63 -4.26
C ASP A 185 21.20 10.12 -4.04
N ASP A 186 22.43 9.64 -4.13
CA ASP A 186 22.75 8.23 -4.05
C ASP A 186 22.86 7.63 -2.64
N LEU A 187 22.81 8.48 -1.61
CA LEU A 187 22.89 8.04 -0.22
C LEU A 187 21.53 7.67 0.36
N CYS A 188 20.43 8.14 -0.23
CA CYS A 188 19.10 7.85 0.25
C CYS A 188 18.60 6.48 -0.25
N ALA A 189 17.58 5.92 0.42
CA ALA A 189 17.04 4.60 0.07
C ALA A 189 16.53 4.54 -1.39
N LEU A 190 15.88 5.60 -1.88
CA LEU A 190 15.43 5.68 -3.26
C LEU A 190 16.62 5.74 -4.24
N GLY A 191 17.66 6.53 -3.94
CA GLY A 191 18.87 6.61 -4.76
C GLY A 191 19.65 5.31 -4.82
N GLN A 192 19.76 4.59 -3.70
CA GLN A 192 20.36 3.25 -3.65
C GLN A 192 19.56 2.26 -4.50
N TRP A 193 18.23 2.33 -4.46
CA TRP A 193 17.37 1.53 -5.32
C TRP A 193 17.52 1.89 -6.80
N ILE A 194 17.54 3.20 -7.14
CA ILE A 194 17.78 3.71 -8.49
C ILE A 194 19.08 3.15 -9.05
N LYS A 195 20.18 3.18 -8.27
CA LYS A 195 21.48 2.64 -8.71
C LYS A 195 21.55 1.11 -8.73
N GLY A 196 20.66 0.44 -8.00
CA GLY A 196 20.63 -1.01 -7.85
C GLY A 196 19.51 -1.67 -8.66
N GLU A 197 18.52 -2.22 -7.94
CA GLU A 197 17.45 -3.01 -8.53
C GLU A 197 16.55 -2.21 -9.49
N GLY A 198 16.33 -0.93 -9.23
CA GLY A 198 15.58 -0.05 -10.13
C GLY A 198 16.21 0.03 -11.52
N ALA A 199 17.53 0.26 -11.59
CA ALA A 199 18.26 0.26 -12.86
C ALA A 199 18.23 -1.09 -13.57
N LYS A 200 18.29 -2.20 -12.83
CA LYS A 200 18.20 -3.55 -13.42
C LYS A 200 16.81 -3.83 -14.00
N ALA A 201 15.76 -3.42 -13.29
CA ALA A 201 14.38 -3.74 -13.64
C ALA A 201 13.77 -2.78 -14.67
N PHE A 202 14.15 -1.51 -14.64
CA PHE A 202 13.52 -0.45 -15.43
C PHE A 202 14.51 0.41 -16.23
N GLY A 203 15.80 0.09 -16.17
CA GLY A 203 16.85 0.82 -16.88
C GLY A 203 16.57 0.94 -18.37
N GLY A 204 16.82 2.13 -18.91
CA GLY A 204 16.59 2.47 -20.31
C GLY A 204 15.12 2.72 -20.67
N THR A 205 14.19 2.69 -19.71
CA THR A 205 12.82 3.16 -19.96
C THR A 205 12.72 4.67 -19.75
N PRO A 206 11.94 5.40 -20.57
CA PRO A 206 11.77 6.84 -20.40
C PRO A 206 11.20 7.24 -19.03
N ALA A 207 10.32 6.39 -18.45
CA ALA A 207 9.75 6.65 -17.13
C ALA A 207 10.79 6.52 -16.01
N PHE A 208 11.72 5.57 -16.12
CA PHE A 208 12.80 5.40 -15.16
C PHE A 208 13.85 6.50 -15.27
N GLU A 209 14.22 6.88 -16.50
CA GLU A 209 15.12 8.02 -16.74
C GLU A 209 14.53 9.32 -16.20
N HIS A 210 13.21 9.51 -16.36
CA HIS A 210 12.51 10.64 -15.77
C HIS A 210 12.60 10.63 -14.24
N LEU A 211 12.33 9.48 -13.60
CA LEU A 211 12.46 9.31 -12.14
C LEU A 211 13.88 9.66 -11.65
N CYS A 212 14.92 9.16 -12.31
CA CYS A 212 16.30 9.49 -11.98
C CYS A 212 16.55 11.01 -12.00
N SER A 213 16.08 11.69 -13.06
CA SER A 213 16.26 13.13 -13.24
C SER A 213 15.55 13.97 -12.17
N VAL A 214 14.27 13.67 -11.89
CA VAL A 214 13.51 14.42 -10.88
C VAL A 214 14.03 14.17 -9.46
N HIS A 215 14.55 12.97 -9.19
CA HIS A 215 15.18 12.62 -7.92
C HIS A 215 16.48 13.39 -7.66
N THR A 216 17.36 13.52 -8.65
CA THR A 216 18.57 14.35 -8.54
C THR A 216 18.21 15.82 -8.26
N ARG A 217 17.17 16.34 -8.95
CA ARG A 217 16.67 17.71 -8.72
C ARG A 217 16.13 17.92 -7.32
N PHE A 218 15.42 16.94 -6.77
CA PHE A 218 14.92 16.98 -5.39
C PHE A 218 16.06 17.18 -4.38
N HIS A 219 17.12 16.37 -4.49
CA HIS A 219 18.28 16.47 -3.60
C HIS A 219 19.06 17.78 -3.76
N ALA A 220 19.19 18.29 -5.00
CA ALA A 220 19.78 19.61 -5.23
C ALA A 220 18.95 20.74 -4.60
N ALA A 221 17.62 20.68 -4.72
CA ALA A 221 16.73 21.67 -4.10
C ALA A 221 16.78 21.60 -2.56
N ALA A 222 16.84 20.40 -1.99
CA ALA A 222 16.99 20.20 -0.55
C ALA A 222 18.33 20.78 -0.03
N GLY A 223 19.42 20.61 -0.77
CA GLY A 223 20.72 21.21 -0.45
C GLY A 223 20.64 22.74 -0.45
N HIS A 224 19.96 23.32 -1.43
CA HIS A 224 19.81 24.78 -1.51
C HIS A 224 18.96 25.36 -0.36
N VAL A 225 17.92 24.64 0.10
CA VAL A 225 17.17 25.03 1.31
C VAL A 225 18.08 25.12 2.53
N VAL A 226 19.00 24.15 2.71
CA VAL A 226 19.98 24.15 3.80
C VAL A 226 20.99 25.29 3.64
N ALA A 227 21.49 25.53 2.42
CA ALA A 227 22.43 26.62 2.15
C ALA A 227 21.82 28.01 2.46
N LEU A 228 20.56 28.24 2.05
CA LEU A 228 19.83 29.47 2.36
C LEU A 228 19.66 29.66 3.87
N ASN A 229 19.32 28.60 4.60
CA ASN A 229 19.21 28.66 6.05
C ASN A 229 20.57 28.98 6.72
N ALA A 230 21.66 28.40 6.22
CA ALA A 230 23.02 28.59 6.75
C ALA A 230 23.52 30.03 6.63
N ILE A 231 23.11 30.77 5.60
CA ILE A 231 23.43 32.20 5.43
C ILE A 231 22.41 33.14 6.09
N GLY A 232 21.42 32.60 6.82
CA GLY A 232 20.41 33.37 7.57
C GLY A 232 19.17 33.76 6.76
N HIS A 233 19.02 33.27 5.53
CA HIS A 233 17.89 33.57 4.64
C HIS A 233 16.70 32.62 4.90
N GLN A 234 16.20 32.59 6.13
CA GLN A 234 15.18 31.62 6.56
C GLN A 234 13.85 31.74 5.80
N ALA A 235 13.40 32.96 5.49
CA ALA A 235 12.16 33.18 4.76
C ALA A 235 12.23 32.63 3.31
N GLU A 236 13.38 32.80 2.65
CA GLU A 236 13.62 32.26 1.31
C GLU A 236 13.72 30.73 1.34
N ALA A 237 14.41 30.17 2.36
CA ALA A 237 14.49 28.73 2.57
C ALA A 237 13.09 28.11 2.77
N LEU A 238 12.24 28.75 3.58
CA LEU A 238 10.88 28.29 3.85
C LEU A 238 9.99 28.38 2.61
N HIS A 239 10.05 29.49 1.87
CA HIS A 239 9.33 29.62 0.61
C HIS A 239 9.78 28.57 -0.41
N MET A 240 11.09 28.31 -0.52
CA MET A 240 11.63 27.28 -1.40
C MET A 240 11.13 25.87 -1.03
N LEU A 241 11.01 25.58 0.27
CA LEU A 241 10.52 24.32 0.83
C LEU A 241 9.02 24.11 0.61
N GLU A 242 8.21 25.16 0.77
CA GLU A 242 6.75 25.06 0.75
C GLU A 242 6.14 25.19 -0.65
N GLU A 243 6.63 26.14 -1.44
CA GLU A 243 5.99 26.55 -2.71
C GLU A 243 7.00 26.63 -3.87
N GLY A 244 8.30 26.55 -3.58
CA GLY A 244 9.36 26.69 -4.57
C GLY A 244 9.88 25.38 -5.14
N ALA A 245 11.15 25.41 -5.56
CA ALA A 245 11.74 24.32 -6.33
C ALA A 245 11.83 22.98 -5.58
N TYR A 246 11.89 22.99 -4.23
CA TYR A 246 11.85 21.74 -3.47
C TYR A 246 10.46 21.10 -3.54
N ALA A 247 9.39 21.88 -3.29
CA ALA A 247 8.01 21.39 -3.32
C ALA A 247 7.68 20.78 -4.69
N GLN A 248 8.03 21.50 -5.77
CA GLN A 248 7.85 21.02 -7.14
C GLN A 248 8.61 19.72 -7.41
N ALA A 249 9.89 19.65 -7.04
CA ALA A 249 10.69 18.44 -7.24
C ALA A 249 10.17 17.24 -6.41
N SER A 250 9.67 17.49 -5.20
CA SER A 250 9.09 16.46 -4.34
C SER A 250 7.80 15.87 -4.94
N ASP A 251 6.93 16.72 -5.48
CA ASP A 251 5.71 16.29 -6.16
C ASP A 251 6.04 15.50 -7.44
N GLU A 252 7.00 15.99 -8.22
CA GLU A 252 7.45 15.33 -9.45
C GLU A 252 8.06 13.95 -9.19
N VAL A 253 8.83 13.75 -8.10
CA VAL A 253 9.30 12.41 -7.71
C VAL A 253 8.14 11.47 -7.43
N THR A 254 7.11 11.95 -6.73
CA THR A 254 5.92 11.16 -6.41
C THR A 254 5.17 10.74 -7.68
N VAL A 255 4.97 11.69 -8.60
CA VAL A 255 4.33 11.41 -9.90
C VAL A 255 5.17 10.44 -10.73
N ALA A 256 6.48 10.65 -10.84
CA ALA A 256 7.37 9.79 -11.61
C ALA A 256 7.40 8.35 -11.08
N LEU A 257 7.33 8.15 -9.75
CA LEU A 257 7.18 6.83 -9.14
C LEU A 257 5.86 6.16 -9.56
N VAL A 258 4.74 6.89 -9.46
CA VAL A 258 3.43 6.36 -9.87
C VAL A 258 3.42 5.98 -11.36
N GLU A 259 3.97 6.83 -12.23
CA GLU A 259 4.02 6.58 -13.66
C GLU A 259 4.90 5.39 -14.03
N LEU A 260 6.06 5.24 -13.38
CA LEU A 260 6.97 4.13 -13.60
C LEU A 260 6.29 2.77 -13.36
N PHE A 261 5.45 2.69 -12.32
CA PHE A 261 4.72 1.48 -11.99
C PHE A 261 3.39 1.33 -12.72
N ALA A 262 2.79 2.42 -13.20
CA ALA A 262 1.55 2.39 -13.97
C ALA A 262 1.73 1.92 -15.42
N LYS A 263 2.89 2.20 -16.06
CA LYS A 263 3.19 1.80 -17.46
C LYS A 263 3.53 0.30 -17.63
N ARG A 264 3.19 -0.54 -16.65
CA ARG A 264 3.34 -2.00 -16.71
C ARG A 264 2.02 -2.74 -17.04
N GLY A 265 0.97 -1.99 -17.38
CA GLY A 265 -0.31 -2.51 -17.88
C GLY A 265 -0.32 -2.67 -19.40
#